data_AF-A0A0C9V4R2-F1
#
_entry.id   AF-A0A0C9V4R2-F1
#
_cell.length_a   1.000
_cell.length_b   1.000
_cell.length_c   1.000
_cell.angle_alpha   90.00
_cell.angle_beta   90.00
_cell.angle_gamma   90.00
#
_symmetry.space_group_name_H-M   'P 1'
#
loop_
_entity.id
_entity.type
_entity.pdbx_description
1 polymer ?
#
loop_
_entity_poly.entity_id
_entity_poly.type
_entity_poly.pdbx_seq_one_letter_code
_entity_poly.pdbx_strand_id
1 'polypeptide(L)'
;MFCVYSIDISAFDGNTGTWVPYSGLNDLQLDFTMLDPHIRTFLRPVKGKIGVYEVTFRVPDRHGVFKFVVDYKRKGYTFLHSDTVVPVVPPRHDEYPRFLSAAWPYYAGAISTSIGFVLFSALWLGGEEKRGKTE
;
A
#
# COMPACT_ATOMS: atom_id res chain seq x y z
N MET A 1 -2.49 1.80 2.11
CA MET A 1 -1.91 0.44 2.26
C MET A 1 -1.49 0.26 3.71
N PHE A 2 -1.82 -0.87 4.34
CA PHE A 2 -1.32 -1.23 5.68
C PHE A 2 -0.09 -2.13 5.54
N CYS A 3 0.88 -1.96 6.43
CA CYS A 3 2.07 -2.79 6.51
C CYS A 3 2.19 -3.36 7.92
N VAL A 4 2.65 -4.61 8.01
CA VAL A 4 2.95 -5.32 9.24
C VAL A 4 4.45 -5.51 9.31
N TYR A 5 5.08 -5.04 10.38
CA TYR A 5 6.49 -5.28 10.67
C TYR A 5 6.59 -6.16 11.91
N SER A 6 7.42 -7.21 11.84
CA SER A 6 7.67 -8.16 12.92
C SER A 6 9.16 -8.33 13.12
N ILE A 7 9.59 -8.43 14.38
CA ILE A 7 10.99 -8.71 14.76
C ILE A 7 11.03 -9.68 15.94
N ASP A 8 11.98 -10.61 15.89
CA ASP A 8 12.23 -11.59 16.95
C ASP A 8 13.41 -11.14 17.82
N ILE A 9 13.21 -11.13 19.13
CA ILE A 9 14.21 -10.73 20.11
C ILE A 9 14.43 -11.88 21.09
N SER A 10 15.70 -12.20 21.32
CA SER A 10 16.14 -13.17 22.32
C SER A 10 17.12 -12.53 23.30
N ALA A 11 17.16 -13.08 24.50
CA ALA A 11 18.12 -12.74 25.54
C ALA A 11 18.92 -13.99 25.91
N PHE A 12 20.19 -13.80 26.24
CA PHE A 12 21.05 -14.89 26.68
C PHE A 12 20.78 -15.20 28.16
N ASP A 13 20.44 -16.44 28.48
CA ASP A 13 20.32 -16.91 29.87
C ASP A 13 21.67 -17.48 30.32
N GLY A 14 22.31 -16.80 31.28
CA GLY A 14 23.61 -17.19 31.82
C GLY A 14 23.59 -18.48 32.66
N ASN A 15 22.42 -18.91 33.13
CA ASN A 15 22.31 -20.15 33.92
C ASN A 15 22.27 -21.39 33.03
N THR A 16 21.54 -21.31 31.91
CA THR A 16 21.39 -22.42 30.96
C THR A 16 22.38 -22.36 29.80
N GLY A 17 23.03 -21.21 29.58
CA GLY A 17 23.96 -20.99 28.47
C GLY A 17 23.28 -20.91 27.10
N THR A 18 21.97 -20.64 27.06
CA THR A 18 21.17 -20.66 25.83
C THR A 18 20.47 -19.33 25.59
N TRP A 19 20.24 -18.99 24.32
CA TRP A 19 19.39 -17.86 23.95
C TRP A 19 17.92 -18.24 24.09
N VAL A 20 17.17 -17.44 24.85
CA VAL A 20 15.73 -17.63 25.08
C VAL A 20 14.95 -16.44 24.53
N PRO A 21 13.74 -16.64 23.96
CA PRO A 21 12.91 -15.54 23.46
C PRO A 21 12.54 -14.55 24.59
N TYR A 22 12.64 -13.24 24.33
CA TYR A 22 12.48 -12.20 25.35
C TYR A 22 11.35 -11.21 25.00
N SER A 23 10.24 -11.26 25.76
CA SER A 23 9.06 -10.39 25.58
C SER A 23 8.97 -9.22 26.58
N GLY A 24 10.03 -8.95 27.35
CA GLY A 24 10.00 -7.97 28.44
C GLY A 24 10.21 -6.50 28.03
N LEU A 25 10.37 -6.19 26.75
CA LEU A 25 10.60 -4.83 26.27
C LEU A 25 9.26 -4.09 26.10
N ASN A 26 9.08 -2.96 26.79
CA ASN A 26 7.85 -2.16 26.69
C ASN A 26 8.03 -0.88 25.87
N ASP A 27 9.27 -0.49 25.60
CA ASP A 27 9.67 0.77 24.98
C ASP A 27 10.45 0.58 23.68
N LEU A 28 10.34 -0.61 23.07
CA LEU A 28 10.89 -0.89 21.75
C LEU A 28 10.16 -0.04 20.70
N GLN A 29 10.91 0.63 19.84
CA GLN A 29 10.37 1.53 18.83
C GLN A 29 10.80 1.10 17.43
N LEU A 30 9.91 1.32 16.48
CA LEU A 30 10.15 1.22 15.05
C LEU A 30 10.05 2.61 14.42
N ASP A 31 11.11 2.98 13.72
CA ASP A 31 11.15 4.16 12.87
C ASP A 31 11.02 3.72 11.40
N PHE A 32 9.99 4.22 10.73
CA PHE A 32 9.84 4.13 9.28
C PHE A 32 10.25 5.47 8.67
N THR A 33 11.45 5.51 8.09
CA THR A 33 12.14 6.74 7.72
C THR A 33 12.68 6.70 6.29
N MET A 34 12.94 7.88 5.71
CA MET A 34 13.68 8.04 4.47
C MET A 34 14.93 8.88 4.75
N LEU A 35 14.80 10.22 4.67
CA LEU A 35 15.79 11.18 5.19
C LEU A 35 15.44 11.57 6.63
N ASP A 36 14.18 11.93 6.86
CA ASP A 36 13.61 12.23 8.18
C ASP A 36 12.59 11.16 8.58
N PRO A 37 12.43 10.88 9.89
CA PRO A 37 11.46 9.90 10.37
C PRO A 37 10.04 10.34 10.05
N HIS A 38 9.34 9.57 9.23
CA HIS A 38 7.95 9.86 8.87
C HIS A 38 6.98 9.25 9.88
N ILE A 39 7.27 8.04 10.37
CA ILE A 39 6.46 7.34 11.35
C ILE A 39 7.38 6.76 12.42
N ARG A 40 7.11 7.08 13.68
CA ARG A 40 7.71 6.47 14.86
C ARG A 40 6.62 5.82 15.68
N THR A 41 6.71 4.52 15.90
CA THR A 41 5.68 3.76 16.63
C THR A 41 6.32 2.76 17.58
N PHE A 42 5.58 2.36 18.61
CA PHE A 42 6.05 1.32 19.54
C PHE A 42 5.78 -0.07 18.98
N LEU A 43 6.78 -0.93 19.06
CA LEU A 43 6.67 -2.36 18.79
C LEU A 43 6.20 -3.06 20.07
N ARG A 44 5.07 -3.78 19.99
CA ARG A 44 4.49 -4.46 21.15
C ARG A 44 4.68 -5.97 21.05
N PRO A 45 4.88 -6.68 22.17
CA PRO A 45 4.99 -8.13 22.16
C PRO A 45 3.66 -8.75 21.71
N VAL A 46 3.75 -9.77 20.85
CA VAL A 46 2.58 -10.48 20.31
C VAL A 46 2.06 -11.48 21.34
N LYS A 47 0.76 -11.41 21.65
CA LYS A 47 0.12 -12.38 22.56
C LYS A 47 0.19 -13.79 21.94
N GLY A 48 0.75 -14.74 22.69
CA GLY A 48 0.88 -16.13 22.25
C GLY A 48 2.14 -16.46 21.46
N LYS A 49 2.99 -15.47 21.14
CA LYS A 49 4.32 -15.70 20.55
C LYS A 49 5.40 -15.01 21.39
N ILE A 50 6.15 -15.80 22.15
CA ILE A 50 7.20 -15.28 23.04
C ILE A 50 8.39 -14.80 22.19
N GLY A 51 8.95 -13.65 22.53
CA GLY A 51 10.06 -12.98 21.83
C GLY A 51 9.69 -12.24 20.54
N VAL A 52 8.44 -12.31 20.09
CA VAL A 52 8.01 -11.66 18.83
C VAL A 52 7.37 -10.32 19.13
N TYR A 53 7.82 -9.27 18.43
CA TYR A 53 7.25 -7.94 18.51
C TYR A 53 6.72 -7.51 17.15
N GLU A 54 5.51 -6.96 17.14
CA GLU A 54 4.83 -6.62 15.90
C GLU A 54 4.13 -5.25 16.00
N VAL A 55 4.05 -4.57 14.87
CA VAL A 55 3.24 -3.37 14.71
C VAL A 55 2.61 -3.34 13.32
N THR A 56 1.35 -2.91 13.27
CA THR A 56 0.64 -2.63 12.02
C THR A 56 0.42 -1.13 11.91
N PHE A 57 0.83 -0.54 10.78
CA PHE A 57 0.62 0.89 10.53
C PHE A 57 0.30 1.15 9.06
N ARG A 58 -0.24 2.34 8.77
CA ARG A 58 -0.53 2.79 7.40
C ARG A 58 0.72 3.44 6.82
N VAL A 59 1.16 2.94 5.66
CA VAL A 59 2.29 3.51 4.91
C VAL A 59 1.91 4.92 4.44
N PRO A 60 2.83 5.91 4.53
CA PRO A 60 2.58 7.28 4.07
C PRO A 60 2.34 7.34 2.56
N ASP A 61 1.62 8.36 2.10
CA ASP A 61 1.27 8.52 0.68
C ASP A 61 2.45 9.00 -0.19
N ARG A 62 3.63 9.27 0.42
CA ARG A 62 4.86 9.65 -0.29
C ARG A 62 5.60 8.41 -0.77
N HIS A 63 5.88 8.34 -2.07
CA HIS A 63 6.71 7.30 -2.67
C HIS A 63 8.21 7.59 -2.48
N GLY A 64 9.02 6.54 -2.45
CA GLY A 64 10.45 6.65 -2.25
C GLY A 64 11.06 5.38 -1.66
N VAL A 65 12.34 5.45 -1.31
CA VAL A 65 13.05 4.36 -0.65
C VAL A 65 13.04 4.62 0.85
N PHE A 66 12.27 3.84 1.58
CA PHE A 66 12.16 3.93 3.03
C PHE A 66 13.06 2.89 3.71
N LYS A 67 13.22 3.03 5.02
CA LYS A 67 13.90 2.09 5.90
C LYS A 67 13.05 1.86 7.13
N PHE A 68 12.91 0.59 7.51
CA PHE A 68 12.56 0.20 8.86
C PHE A 68 13.83 0.25 9.71
N VAL A 69 13.80 0.99 10.80
CA VAL A 69 14.93 1.12 11.71
C VAL A 69 14.47 0.81 13.12
N VAL A 70 15.10 -0.18 13.74
CA VAL A 70 14.97 -0.50 15.16
C VAL A 70 16.31 -0.20 15.81
N ASP A 71 16.36 0.84 16.65
CA ASP A 71 17.54 1.23 17.40
C ASP A 71 17.23 1.24 18.91
N TYR A 72 17.63 0.17 19.60
CA TYR A 72 17.38 0.00 21.02
C TYR A 72 18.69 0.09 21.80
N LYS A 73 18.87 1.25 22.46
CA LYS A 73 20.02 1.55 23.32
C LYS A 73 19.54 1.84 24.72
N ARG A 74 19.72 0.89 25.64
CA ARG A 74 19.42 1.04 27.08
C ARG A 74 20.59 0.56 27.92
N LYS A 75 20.81 1.24 29.05
CA LYS A 75 21.85 0.84 30.01
C LYS A 75 21.53 -0.56 30.54
N GLY A 76 22.54 -1.43 30.62
CA GLY A 76 22.39 -2.81 31.09
C GLY A 76 21.94 -3.81 30.01
N TYR A 77 21.63 -3.36 28.79
CA TYR A 77 21.33 -4.23 27.66
C TYR A 77 22.35 -4.07 26.53
N THR A 78 22.51 -5.12 25.72
CA THR A 78 23.23 -5.03 24.45
C THR A 78 22.48 -4.11 23.49
N PHE A 79 23.21 -3.29 22.74
CA PHE A 79 22.62 -2.42 21.75
C PHE A 79 22.08 -3.25 20.58
N LEU A 80 20.79 -3.07 20.29
CA LEU A 80 20.15 -3.69 19.13
C LEU A 80 20.01 -2.66 18.04
N HIS A 81 20.55 -2.94 16.87
CA HIS A 81 20.38 -2.12 15.68
C HIS A 81 20.01 -3.01 14.50
N SER A 82 18.89 -2.71 13.86
CA SER A 82 18.45 -3.39 12.64
C SER A 82 17.88 -2.36 11.69
N ASP A 83 18.39 -2.34 10.46
CA ASP A 83 17.88 -1.53 9.37
C ASP A 83 17.47 -2.40 8.18
N THR A 84 16.30 -2.12 7.60
CA THR A 84 15.80 -2.85 6.43
C THR A 84 15.25 -1.87 5.42
N VAL A 85 15.89 -1.79 4.27
CA VAL A 85 15.53 -0.86 3.19
C VAL A 85 14.40 -1.43 2.35
N VAL A 86 13.32 -0.67 2.16
CA VAL A 86 12.13 -1.09 1.43
C VAL A 86 11.62 0.05 0.53
N PRO A 87 11.39 -0.21 -0.78
CA PRO A 87 10.79 0.77 -1.67
C PRO A 87 9.28 0.87 -1.49
N VAL A 88 8.76 2.09 -1.39
CA VAL A 88 7.33 2.40 -1.49
C VAL A 88 7.07 2.96 -2.88
N VAL A 89 6.35 2.19 -3.70
CA VAL A 89 6.08 2.49 -5.10
C VAL A 89 4.64 3.03 -5.22
N PRO A 90 4.39 4.05 -6.06
CA PRO A 90 3.04 4.51 -6.34
C PRO A 90 2.21 3.40 -7.01
N PRO A 91 0.87 3.46 -6.92
CA PRO A 91 0.02 2.48 -7.56
C PRO A 91 0.19 2.49 -9.07
N ARG A 92 0.14 1.31 -9.67
CA ARG A 92 0.23 1.12 -11.11
C ARG A 92 -1.05 1.59 -11.81
N HIS A 93 -0.97 1.80 -13.13
CA HIS A 93 -2.10 2.27 -13.94
C HIS A 93 -3.34 1.36 -13.89
N ASP A 94 -3.16 0.08 -13.56
CA ASP A 94 -4.19 -0.96 -13.44
C ASP A 94 -4.74 -1.12 -12.02
N GLU A 95 -4.11 -0.52 -11.02
CA GLU A 95 -4.51 -0.60 -9.60
C GLU A 95 -5.54 0.47 -9.20
N TYR A 96 -5.82 1.43 -10.08
CA TYR A 96 -6.86 2.43 -9.85
C TYR A 96 -8.26 1.82 -10.00
N PRO A 97 -9.24 2.22 -9.16
CA PRO A 97 -10.60 1.72 -9.26
C PRO A 97 -11.22 2.11 -10.61
N ARG A 98 -11.77 1.11 -11.30
CA ARG A 98 -12.48 1.28 -12.57
C ARG A 98 -13.99 1.31 -12.34
N PHE A 99 -14.73 1.84 -13.31
CA PHE A 99 -16.19 1.91 -13.28
C PHE A 99 -16.73 2.68 -12.06
N LEU A 100 -16.19 3.88 -11.85
CA LEU A 100 -16.67 4.79 -10.81
C LEU A 100 -18.13 5.15 -11.10
N SER A 101 -19.01 5.01 -10.10
CA SER A 101 -20.44 5.32 -10.23
C SER A 101 -20.67 6.77 -10.67
N ALA A 102 -19.85 7.70 -10.18
CA ALA A 102 -19.86 9.11 -10.56
C ALA A 102 -19.49 9.34 -12.04
N ALA A 103 -18.83 8.39 -12.70
CA ALA A 103 -18.40 8.53 -14.09
C ALA A 103 -19.41 7.97 -15.12
N TRP A 104 -20.54 7.42 -14.68
CA TRP A 104 -21.59 6.89 -15.56
C TRP A 104 -22.07 7.84 -16.66
N PRO A 105 -22.27 9.16 -16.42
CA PRO A 105 -22.65 10.08 -17.47
C PRO A 105 -21.66 10.13 -18.63
N TYR A 106 -20.36 10.02 -18.35
CA TYR A 106 -19.32 10.01 -19.38
C TYR A 106 -19.30 8.68 -20.16
N TYR A 107 -19.45 7.55 -19.48
CA TYR A 107 -19.52 6.23 -20.14
C TYR A 107 -20.75 6.14 -21.05
N ALA A 108 -21.92 6.56 -20.56
CA ALA A 108 -23.15 6.58 -21.34
C ALA A 108 -23.07 7.55 -22.53
N GLY A 109 -22.48 8.74 -22.33
CA GLY A 109 -22.27 9.71 -23.40
C GLY A 109 -21.39 9.17 -24.53
N ALA A 110 -20.27 8.53 -24.20
CA ALA A 110 -19.40 7.91 -25.20
C ALA A 110 -20.13 6.82 -26.01
N ILE A 111 -20.84 5.92 -25.33
CA ILE A 111 -21.65 4.87 -25.96
C ILE A 111 -22.75 5.48 -26.85
N SER A 112 -23.44 6.51 -26.37
CA SER A 112 -24.50 7.20 -27.11
C SER A 112 -23.98 7.80 -28.41
N THR A 113 -22.83 8.46 -28.40
CA THR A 113 -22.23 9.05 -29.60
C THR A 113 -21.78 7.98 -30.58
N SER A 114 -21.18 6.88 -30.10
CA SER A 114 -20.80 5.75 -30.96
C SER A 114 -22.01 5.13 -31.65
N ILE A 115 -23.11 4.88 -30.92
CA ILE A 115 -24.36 4.35 -31.49
C ILE A 115 -24.95 5.35 -32.49
N GLY A 116 -25.03 6.63 -32.12
CA GLY A 116 -25.57 7.68 -32.99
C GLY A 116 -24.81 7.80 -34.30
N PHE A 117 -23.47 7.72 -34.27
CA PHE A 117 -22.65 7.75 -35.48
C PHE A 117 -22.91 6.54 -36.37
N VAL A 118 -22.94 5.33 -35.81
CA VAL A 118 -23.21 4.10 -36.59
C VAL A 118 -24.60 4.13 -37.22
N LEU A 119 -25.62 4.55 -36.46
CA LEU A 119 -26.98 4.70 -36.98
C LEU A 119 -27.06 5.76 -38.08
N PHE A 120 -26.40 6.90 -37.89
CA PHE A 120 -26.33 7.95 -38.90
C PHE A 120 -25.69 7.43 -40.18
N SER A 121 -24.53 6.77 -40.10
CA SER A 121 -23.86 6.20 -41.28
C SER A 121 -24.72 5.17 -42.00
N ALA A 122 -25.40 4.30 -41.26
CA ALA A 122 -26.28 3.28 -41.83
C ALA A 122 -27.48 3.90 -42.58
N LEU A 123 -28.14 4.89 -41.97
CA LEU A 123 -29.27 5.59 -42.58
C LEU A 123 -28.83 6.46 -43.76
N TRP A 124 -27.67 7.10 -43.66
CA TRP A 124 -27.12 7.95 -44.72
C TRP A 124 -26.77 7.13 -45.97
N LEU A 125 -26.15 5.96 -45.80
CA LEU A 125 -25.79 5.08 -46.91
C LEU A 125 -26.98 4.28 -47.46
N GLY A 126 -27.92 3.89 -46.60
CA GLY A 126 -29.12 3.12 -46.97
C GLY A 126 -30.31 3.97 -47.40
N GLY A 127 -30.24 5.30 -47.27
CA GLY A 127 -31.32 6.21 -47.63
C GLY A 127 -31.40 6.36 -49.15
N GLU A 128 -32.48 5.87 -49.76
CA GLU A 128 -32.78 6.18 -51.16
C GLU A 128 -33.22 7.63 -51.30
N GLU A 129 -32.56 8.37 -52.20
CA GLU A 129 -32.95 9.72 -52.57
C GLU A 129 -34.21 9.65 -53.46
N LYS A 130 -35.39 10.00 -52.91
CA LYS A 130 -36.59 10.20 -53.74
C LYS A 130 -36.43 11.49 -54.55
N ARG A 131 -35.79 11.37 -55.71
CA ARG A 131 -35.73 12.46 -56.69
C ARG A 131 -37.14 12.72 -57.20
N GLY A 132 -37.79 13.76 -56.68
CA GLY A 132 -39.09 14.21 -57.15
C GLY A 132 -39.04 14.45 -58.66
N LYS A 133 -39.99 13.86 -59.40
CA LYS A 133 -40.17 14.15 -60.82
C LYS A 133 -40.40 15.65 -60.97
N THR A 134 -39.44 16.35 -61.56
CA THR A 134 -39.63 17.71 -62.07
C THR A 134 -40.55 17.61 -63.28
N GLU A 135 -41.74 18.20 -63.18
CA GLU A 135 -42.57 18.53 -64.34
C GLU A 135 -41.92 19.62 -65.20
#